data_AF-A0A0N4ULJ4-F1
#
_entry.id   AF-A0A0N4ULJ4-F1
#
_cell.length_a   1.000
_cell.length_b   1.000
_cell.length_c   1.000
_cell.angle_alpha   90.00
_cell.angle_beta   90.00
_cell.angle_gamma   90.00
#
_symmetry.space_group_name_H-M   'P 1'
#
loop_
_entity.id
_entity.type
_entity.pdbx_description
1 polymer ?
#
loop_
_entity_poly.entity_id
_entity_poly.type
_entity_poly.pdbx_seq_one_letter_code
_entity_poly.pdbx_strand_id
1 'polypeptide(L)'
;MAKKGKLDEDGVLKLNDDLAKKMKEERKRAKKEAKRLKKEMRRLKKEEISGYDPSKIKKKTIDDVDWRLQKKSDSPGLVKDDDIYGKNEHFNFGKPKKEIPPPPSHNPRPDFEKASWRDIEIWKAVKEREKVEKGNKETVWKEEEHYLPKRFHRD
;
A
#
# COMPACT_ATOMS: atom_id res chain seq x y z
N MET A 1 15.09 48.25 -25.77
CA MET A 1 15.81 47.77 -26.97
C MET A 1 15.44 46.31 -27.22
N ALA A 2 14.68 46.02 -28.28
CA ALA A 2 14.19 44.68 -28.58
C ALA A 2 15.34 43.79 -29.08
N LYS A 3 15.74 42.77 -28.30
CA LYS A 3 16.64 41.72 -28.77
C LYS A 3 15.88 40.87 -29.79
N LYS A 4 16.06 41.18 -31.08
CA LYS A 4 15.54 40.42 -32.21
C LYS A 4 16.02 38.97 -32.11
N GLY A 5 15.11 38.03 -31.89
CA GLY A 5 15.40 36.60 -32.01
C GLY A 5 15.80 36.29 -33.45
N LYS A 6 16.76 35.38 -33.64
CA LYS A 6 17.10 34.88 -34.98
C LYS A 6 15.97 33.95 -35.45
N LEU A 7 15.45 34.21 -36.64
CA LEU A 7 14.50 33.33 -37.33
C LEU A 7 15.30 32.25 -38.07
N ASP A 8 14.91 30.99 -37.95
CA ASP A 8 15.46 29.91 -38.77
C ASP A 8 14.72 29.84 -40.14
N GLU A 9 15.25 29.07 -41.10
CA GLU A 9 14.76 28.96 -42.49
C GLU A 9 13.28 28.53 -42.56
N ASP A 10 12.79 27.82 -41.56
CA ASP A 10 11.39 27.40 -41.43
C ASP A 10 10.47 28.47 -40.78
N GLY A 11 10.95 29.70 -40.60
CA GLY A 11 10.17 30.79 -39.99
C GLY A 11 9.96 30.66 -38.48
N VAL A 12 10.62 29.70 -37.84
CA VAL A 12 10.51 29.46 -36.38
C VAL A 12 11.54 30.31 -35.63
N LEU A 13 11.09 31.00 -34.58
CA LEU A 13 11.96 31.75 -33.67
C LEU A 13 12.90 30.78 -32.96
N LYS A 14 14.20 30.88 -33.23
CA LYS A 14 15.23 30.08 -32.57
C LYS A 14 15.23 30.44 -31.08
N LEU A 15 14.66 29.56 -30.26
CA LEU A 15 14.66 29.70 -28.81
C LEU A 15 16.12 29.77 -28.35
N ASN A 16 16.51 30.86 -27.70
CA ASN A 16 17.87 31.03 -27.17
C ASN A 16 18.26 29.77 -26.37
N ASP A 17 19.40 29.15 -26.69
CA ASP A 17 19.86 27.91 -26.07
C ASP A 17 19.90 28.00 -24.53
N ASP A 18 20.14 29.20 -24.00
CA ASP A 18 20.12 29.48 -22.56
C ASP A 18 18.72 29.36 -21.93
N LEU A 19 17.67 29.73 -22.67
CA LEU A 19 16.28 29.54 -22.22
C LEU A 19 15.92 28.06 -22.20
N ALA A 20 16.34 27.31 -23.24
CA ALA A 20 16.14 25.87 -23.31
C ALA A 20 16.86 25.14 -22.15
N LYS A 21 18.08 25.56 -21.80
CA LYS A 21 18.81 25.05 -20.64
C LYS A 21 18.07 25.34 -19.33
N LYS A 22 17.57 26.56 -19.10
CA LYS A 22 16.78 26.93 -17.91
C LYS A 22 15.51 26.09 -17.78
N MET A 23 14.74 25.94 -18.87
CA MET A 23 13.52 25.12 -18.88
C MET A 23 13.82 23.64 -18.57
N LYS A 24 14.95 23.12 -19.06
CA LYS A 24 15.39 21.74 -18.79
C LYS A 24 15.80 21.56 -17.33
N GLU A 25 16.45 22.54 -16.72
CA GLU A 25 16.79 22.53 -15.30
C GLU A 25 15.55 22.58 -14.41
N GLU A 26 14.57 23.45 -14.70
CA GLU A 26 13.32 23.50 -13.95
C GLU A 26 12.53 22.19 -14.05
N ARG A 27 12.41 21.62 -15.26
CA ARG A 27 11.81 20.28 -15.43
C ARG A 27 12.51 19.22 -14.60
N LYS A 28 13.84 19.24 -14.53
CA LYS A 28 14.61 18.32 -13.68
C LYS A 28 14.36 18.56 -12.19
N ARG A 29 14.23 19.82 -11.74
CA ARG A 29 13.90 20.17 -10.35
C ARG A 29 12.49 19.67 -9.97
N ALA A 30 11.48 19.97 -10.78
CA ALA A 30 10.12 19.49 -10.60
C ALA A 30 10.04 17.95 -10.55
N LYS A 31 10.78 17.26 -11.43
CA LYS A 31 10.85 15.79 -11.43
C LYS A 31 11.53 15.23 -10.16
N LYS A 32 12.55 15.92 -9.62
CA LYS A 32 13.21 15.53 -8.37
C LYS A 32 12.29 15.73 -7.17
N GLU A 33 11.54 16.82 -7.12
CA GLU A 33 10.58 17.12 -6.06
C GLU A 33 9.40 16.12 -6.06
N ALA A 34 8.81 15.86 -7.22
CA ALA A 34 7.77 14.85 -7.37
C ALA A 34 8.23 13.44 -6.94
N LYS A 35 9.49 13.08 -7.22
CA LYS A 35 10.09 11.82 -6.74
C LYS A 35 10.25 11.78 -5.21
N ARG A 36 10.59 12.90 -4.56
CA ARG A 36 10.72 12.99 -3.10
C ARG A 36 9.36 12.82 -2.43
N LEU A 37 8.35 13.57 -2.87
CA LEU A 37 6.97 13.45 -2.37
C LEU A 37 6.41 12.03 -2.55
N LYS A 38 6.66 11.39 -3.70
CA LYS A 38 6.26 9.99 -3.93
C LYS A 38 6.96 8.99 -3.00
N LYS A 39 8.23 9.23 -2.65
CA LYS A 39 8.99 8.36 -1.73
C LYS A 39 8.49 8.52 -0.29
N GLU A 40 8.17 9.73 0.13
CA GLU A 40 7.62 10.02 1.45
C GLU A 40 6.22 9.41 1.62
N MET A 41 5.32 9.63 0.65
CA MET A 41 3.99 9.00 0.62
C MET A 41 4.06 7.46 0.69
N ARG A 42 5.06 6.84 0.04
CA ARG A 42 5.28 5.40 0.12
C ARG A 42 5.77 4.94 1.49
N ARG A 43 6.56 5.75 2.20
CA ARG A 43 7.02 5.45 3.57
C ARG A 43 5.87 5.54 4.56
N LEU A 44 5.12 6.64 4.52
CA LEU A 44 3.93 6.84 5.35
C LEU A 44 2.90 5.72 5.14
N LYS A 45 2.59 5.39 3.88
CA LYS A 45 1.69 4.27 3.58
C LYS A 45 2.22 2.91 4.08
N LYS A 46 3.53 2.69 4.06
CA LYS A 46 4.12 1.45 4.57
C LYS A 46 4.06 1.40 6.10
N GLU A 47 4.27 2.52 6.78
CA GLU A 47 4.16 2.63 8.25
C GLU A 47 2.70 2.43 8.69
N GLU A 48 1.75 3.05 8.00
CA GLU A 48 0.30 2.88 8.22
C GLU A 48 -0.14 1.41 8.01
N ILE A 49 0.26 0.79 6.90
CA ILE A 49 -0.06 -0.63 6.61
C ILE A 49 0.64 -1.58 7.58
N SER A 50 1.88 -1.28 7.96
CA SER A 50 2.66 -2.13 8.87
C SER A 50 2.07 -2.17 10.27
N GLY A 51 1.17 -1.24 10.63
CA GLY A 51 0.64 -1.11 11.99
C GLY A 51 1.75 -0.94 13.04
N TYR A 52 2.97 -0.61 12.61
CA TYR A 52 4.15 -0.50 13.46
C TYR A 52 4.15 0.88 14.08
N ASP A 53 3.43 0.99 15.18
CA ASP A 53 3.43 2.15 16.05
C ASP A 53 4.53 1.96 17.11
N PRO A 54 5.73 2.55 16.95
CA PRO A 54 6.79 2.46 17.96
C PRO A 54 6.36 3.04 19.32
N SER A 55 5.27 3.82 19.38
CA SER A 55 4.69 4.32 20.62
C SER A 55 4.04 3.21 21.46
N LYS A 56 3.64 2.08 20.85
CA LYS A 56 3.06 0.93 21.55
C LYS A 56 4.09 0.01 22.21
N ILE A 57 5.39 0.19 21.93
CA ILE A 57 6.46 -0.64 22.52
C ILE A 57 6.87 -0.12 23.91
N LYS A 58 6.55 1.13 24.27
CA LYS A 58 6.84 1.68 25.59
C LYS A 58 5.70 1.41 26.57
N LYS A 59 5.61 0.19 27.11
CA LYS A 59 5.08 -0.18 28.45
C LYS A 59 4.72 -1.67 28.53
N LYS A 60 5.73 -2.54 28.45
CA LYS A 60 5.71 -3.85 29.14
C LYS A 60 7.11 -4.13 29.67
N THR A 61 7.48 -3.41 30.73
CA THR A 61 8.51 -3.86 31.67
C THR A 61 7.88 -4.97 32.49
N ILE A 62 7.97 -6.21 32.02
CA ILE A 62 7.67 -7.38 32.83
C ILE A 62 8.95 -8.19 32.83
N ASP A 63 9.68 -8.00 33.93
CA ASP A 63 10.61 -8.87 34.62
C ASP A 63 11.58 -9.70 33.79
N ASP A 64 12.86 -9.49 34.11
CA ASP A 64 14.07 -10.21 33.70
C ASP A 64 14.02 -11.73 33.98
N VAL A 65 13.07 -12.44 33.35
CA VAL A 65 13.13 -13.90 33.24
C VAL A 65 13.93 -14.22 31.99
N ASP A 66 15.23 -14.40 32.22
CA ASP A 66 16.21 -14.80 31.19
C ASP A 66 15.67 -16.02 30.43
N TRP A 67 15.40 -15.84 29.13
CA TRP A 67 14.85 -16.88 28.25
C TRP A 67 15.76 -18.11 28.16
N ARG A 68 17.02 -18.02 28.60
CA ARG A 68 17.94 -19.16 28.75
C ARG A 68 17.53 -20.15 29.84
N LEU A 69 16.76 -19.72 30.85
CA LEU A 69 16.22 -20.60 31.89
C LEU A 69 15.00 -21.40 31.43
N GLN A 70 14.47 -21.11 30.24
CA GLN A 70 13.43 -21.93 29.64
C GLN A 70 14.08 -23.24 29.18
N LYS A 71 13.92 -24.26 30.03
CA LYS A 71 14.35 -25.63 29.79
C LYS A 71 13.90 -26.03 28.39
N LYS A 72 14.84 -26.17 27.46
CA LYS A 72 14.58 -26.61 26.09
C LYS A 72 13.92 -27.98 26.16
N SER A 73 12.62 -28.01 25.93
CA SER A 73 11.87 -29.25 25.73
C SER A 73 12.19 -29.75 24.31
N ASP A 74 13.42 -30.22 24.12
CA ASP A 74 13.86 -30.92 22.92
C ASP A 74 13.36 -32.38 23.03
N SER A 75 12.05 -32.59 22.94
CA SER A 75 11.49 -33.91 22.65
C SER A 75 11.05 -33.88 21.19
N PRO A 76 11.70 -34.64 20.27
CA PRO A 76 11.28 -34.76 18.89
C PRO A 76 10.10 -35.73 18.83
N GLY A 77 9.01 -35.39 19.54
CA GLY A 77 7.72 -35.99 19.28
C GLY A 77 7.28 -35.52 17.91
N LEU A 78 6.80 -36.44 17.07
CA LEU A 78 6.07 -36.15 15.84
C LEU A 78 4.84 -35.27 16.16
N VAL A 79 5.05 -33.98 16.38
CA VAL A 79 3.94 -33.04 16.54
C VAL A 79 3.42 -32.81 15.13
N LYS A 80 2.25 -33.39 14.85
CA LYS A 80 1.54 -33.14 13.60
C LYS A 80 1.34 -31.62 13.49
N ASP A 81 1.66 -31.05 12.34
CA ASP A 81 1.61 -29.59 12.11
C ASP A 81 0.24 -28.99 12.50
N ASP A 82 -0.84 -29.76 12.39
CA ASP A 82 -2.18 -29.37 12.83
C ASP A 82 -2.27 -28.96 14.32
N ASP A 83 -1.41 -29.53 15.17
CA ASP A 83 -1.38 -29.23 16.62
C ASP A 83 -0.48 -28.03 16.93
N ILE A 84 0.62 -27.85 16.18
CA ILE A 84 1.51 -26.68 16.32
C ILE A 84 0.81 -25.41 15.88
N TYR A 85 0.17 -25.45 14.71
CA TYR A 85 -0.38 -24.26 14.09
C TYR A 85 -1.87 -24.08 14.38
N GLY A 86 -2.50 -25.06 15.02
CA GLY A 86 -3.93 -25.13 15.21
C GLY A 86 -4.66 -25.11 13.86
N LYS A 87 -5.98 -25.18 13.89
CA LYS A 87 -6.82 -24.88 12.71
C LYS A 87 -6.83 -23.38 12.41
N ASN A 88 -5.67 -22.74 12.34
CA ASN A 88 -5.55 -21.34 11.99
C ASN A 88 -5.98 -21.15 10.53
N GLU A 89 -7.10 -20.47 10.31
CA GLU A 89 -7.63 -20.20 8.97
C GLU A 89 -6.66 -19.40 8.08
N HIS A 90 -5.68 -18.74 8.68
CA HIS A 90 -4.63 -18.02 7.96
C HIS A 90 -3.49 -18.93 7.49
N PHE A 91 -3.35 -20.13 8.06
CA PHE A 91 -2.29 -21.06 7.70
C PHE A 91 -2.87 -22.24 6.92
N ASN A 92 -2.82 -22.11 5.59
CA ASN A 92 -3.28 -23.14 4.66
C ASN A 92 -2.20 -24.22 4.48
N PHE A 93 -1.96 -25.04 5.51
CA PHE A 93 -1.20 -26.28 5.33
C PHE A 93 -2.04 -27.26 4.51
N GLY A 94 -1.57 -27.62 3.32
CA GLY A 94 -2.13 -28.70 2.52
C GLY A 94 -3.45 -28.45 1.77
N LYS A 95 -4.20 -27.38 2.05
CA LYS A 95 -5.34 -27.02 1.18
C LYS A 95 -4.78 -26.61 -0.20
N PRO A 96 -5.22 -27.22 -1.31
CA PRO A 96 -4.80 -26.78 -2.63
C PRO A 96 -5.13 -25.29 -2.71
N LYS A 97 -4.11 -24.48 -3.00
CA LYS A 97 -4.25 -23.02 -3.08
C LYS A 97 -5.41 -22.78 -4.04
N LYS A 98 -6.59 -22.44 -3.49
CA LYS A 98 -7.77 -22.09 -4.26
C LYS A 98 -7.25 -21.00 -5.18
N GLU A 99 -7.14 -21.32 -6.48
CA GLU A 99 -6.48 -20.46 -7.44
C GLU A 99 -7.15 -19.11 -7.30
N ILE A 100 -6.45 -18.20 -6.62
CA ILE A 100 -6.93 -16.84 -6.48
C ILE A 100 -7.07 -16.41 -7.94
N PRO A 101 -8.27 -16.00 -8.37
CA PRO A 101 -8.46 -15.62 -9.76
C PRO A 101 -7.33 -14.65 -10.10
N PRO A 102 -6.64 -14.90 -11.22
CA PRO A 102 -5.39 -14.21 -11.52
C PRO A 102 -5.60 -12.71 -11.31
N PRO A 103 -4.70 -12.04 -10.57
CA PRO A 103 -4.87 -10.61 -10.32
C PRO A 103 -5.04 -9.92 -11.67
N PRO A 104 -5.99 -8.97 -11.80
CA PRO A 104 -6.24 -8.28 -13.06
C PRO A 104 -4.92 -7.74 -13.63
N SER A 105 -4.49 -8.33 -14.76
CA SER A 105 -3.21 -8.02 -15.41
C SER A 105 -3.13 -6.54 -15.80
N HIS A 106 -4.29 -5.96 -16.11
CA HIS A 106 -4.44 -4.54 -16.34
C HIS A 106 -5.05 -3.88 -15.11
N ASN A 107 -4.49 -2.73 -14.70
CA ASN A 107 -5.13 -1.88 -13.70
C ASN A 107 -6.56 -1.61 -14.18
N PRO A 108 -7.61 -1.99 -13.42
CA PRO A 108 -8.98 -1.77 -13.89
C PRO A 108 -9.26 -0.28 -14.08
N ARG A 109 -8.51 0.59 -13.41
CA ARG A 109 -8.59 2.04 -13.53
C ARG A 109 -7.73 2.55 -14.69
N PRO A 110 -8.35 3.11 -15.75
CA PRO A 110 -7.61 3.74 -16.83
C PRO A 110 -6.81 4.95 -16.34
N ASP A 111 -5.64 5.20 -16.94
CA ASP A 111 -4.89 6.44 -16.76
C ASP A 111 -5.63 7.58 -17.48
N PHE A 112 -6.37 8.42 -16.75
CA PHE A 112 -7.22 9.47 -17.33
C PHE A 112 -6.52 10.46 -18.29
N GLU A 113 -5.20 10.61 -18.19
CA GLU A 113 -4.40 11.46 -19.10
C GLU A 113 -4.10 10.81 -20.46
N LYS A 114 -4.20 9.48 -20.54
CA LYS A 114 -3.84 8.69 -21.75
C LYS A 114 -5.02 7.90 -22.30
N ALA A 115 -6.00 7.59 -21.46
CA ALA A 115 -7.15 6.78 -21.79
C ALA A 115 -8.06 7.52 -22.78
N SER A 116 -8.59 6.78 -23.73
CA SER A 116 -9.63 7.31 -24.60
C SER A 116 -10.90 7.57 -23.79
N TRP A 117 -11.72 8.52 -24.23
CA TRP A 117 -13.03 8.79 -23.62
C TRP A 117 -13.88 7.53 -23.49
N ARG A 118 -13.74 6.60 -24.44
CA ARG A 118 -14.41 5.29 -24.46
C ARG A 118 -13.99 4.38 -23.31
N ASP A 119 -12.69 4.34 -22.99
CA ASP A 119 -12.17 3.49 -21.90
C ASP A 119 -12.65 4.01 -20.54
N ILE A 120 -12.74 5.34 -20.39
CA ILE A 120 -13.27 6.00 -19.20
C ILE A 120 -14.76 5.66 -19.02
N GLU A 121 -15.54 5.65 -20.11
CA GLU A 121 -16.96 5.30 -20.08
C GLU A 121 -17.20 3.83 -19.71
N ILE A 122 -16.45 2.91 -20.34
CA ILE A 122 -16.50 1.48 -19.99
C ILE A 122 -16.14 1.28 -18.52
N TRP A 123 -15.09 1.95 -18.02
CA TRP A 123 -14.72 1.86 -16.62
C TRP A 123 -15.81 2.35 -15.68
N LYS A 124 -16.46 3.49 -16.00
CA LYS A 124 -17.60 3.98 -15.22
C LYS A 124 -18.73 2.95 -15.16
N ALA A 125 -19.07 2.34 -16.29
CA ALA A 125 -20.12 1.33 -16.37
C ALA A 125 -19.77 0.06 -15.57
N VAL A 126 -18.54 -0.44 -15.69
CA VAL A 126 -18.06 -1.59 -14.91
C VAL A 126 -18.07 -1.28 -13.41
N LYS A 127 -17.64 -0.07 -13.02
CA LYS A 127 -17.60 0.35 -11.62
C LYS A 127 -19.00 0.54 -11.03
N GLU A 128 -19.96 1.01 -11.82
CA GLU A 128 -21.35 1.09 -11.40
C GLU A 128 -21.93 -0.31 -11.17
N ARG A 129 -21.71 -1.23 -12.12
CA ARG A 129 -22.13 -2.64 -11.97
C ARG A 129 -21.47 -3.31 -10.77
N GLU A 130 -20.17 -3.13 -10.57
CA GLU A 130 -19.47 -3.67 -9.41
C GLU A 130 -20.00 -3.06 -8.11
N LYS A 131 -20.35 -1.77 -8.08
CA LYS A 131 -20.94 -1.13 -6.90
C LYS A 131 -22.32 -1.72 -6.58
N VAL A 132 -23.13 -2.03 -7.60
CA VAL A 132 -24.43 -2.69 -7.43
C VAL A 132 -24.23 -4.13 -6.94
N GLU A 133 -23.33 -4.89 -7.56
CA GLU A 133 -23.08 -6.30 -7.23
C GLU A 133 -22.46 -6.48 -5.84
N LYS A 134 -21.53 -5.61 -5.45
CA LYS A 134 -20.81 -5.70 -4.17
C LYS A 134 -21.68 -5.27 -2.98
N GLY A 135 -22.85 -4.68 -3.26
CA GLY A 135 -23.76 -4.10 -2.29
C GLY A 135 -23.16 -2.88 -1.59
N ASN A 136 -24.00 -1.98 -1.08
CA ASN A 136 -23.55 -1.08 -0.01
C ASN A 136 -23.16 -1.98 1.17
N LYS A 137 -21.87 -2.31 1.28
CA LYS A 137 -21.34 -2.91 2.49
C LYS A 137 -21.51 -1.84 3.57
N GLU A 138 -22.62 -1.90 4.30
CA GLU A 138 -22.71 -1.26 5.59
C GLU A 138 -21.54 -1.82 6.40
N THR A 139 -20.51 -1.01 6.56
CA THR A 139 -19.49 -1.22 7.57
C THR A 139 -20.21 -1.10 8.90
N VAL A 140 -20.80 -2.20 9.36
CA VAL A 140 -21.13 -2.44 10.75
C VAL A 140 -19.78 -2.52 11.43
N TRP A 141 -19.23 -1.35 11.79
CA TRP A 141 -18.13 -1.28 12.74
C TRP A 141 -18.67 -1.99 13.98
N LYS A 142 -18.16 -3.19 14.27
CA LYS A 142 -18.40 -3.79 15.57
C LYS A 142 -17.90 -2.78 16.58
N GLU A 143 -18.78 -2.40 17.51
CA GLU A 143 -18.37 -1.53 18.61
C GLU A 143 -17.12 -2.13 19.25
N GLU A 144 -16.19 -1.24 19.61
CA GLU A 144 -14.89 -1.63 20.13
C GLU A 144 -15.11 -2.38 21.45
N GLU A 145 -15.20 -3.71 21.37
CA GLU A 145 -15.23 -4.58 22.54
C GLU A 145 -13.86 -4.48 23.21
N HIS A 146 -13.74 -3.55 24.16
CA HIS A 146 -12.60 -3.50 25.05
C HIS A 146 -12.54 -4.83 25.80
N TYR A 147 -11.49 -5.61 25.50
CA TYR A 147 -11.26 -6.87 26.20
C TYR A 147 -11.12 -6.62 27.70
N LEU A 148 -12.12 -7.06 28.48
CA LEU A 148 -12.04 -7.13 29.94
C LEU A 148 -11.59 -8.53 30.36
N PRO A 149 -10.38 -8.68 30.94
CA PRO A 149 -9.91 -9.95 31.46
C PRO A 149 -10.88 -10.54 32.50
N LYS A 150 -11.08 -11.86 32.48
CA LYS A 150 -12.09 -12.55 33.31
C LYS A 150 -11.97 -12.31 34.82
N ARG A 151 -10.79 -11.93 35.31
CA ARG A 151 -10.52 -11.66 36.73
C ARG A 151 -11.31 -10.47 37.29
N PHE A 152 -11.78 -9.58 36.42
CA PHE A 152 -12.59 -8.42 36.80
C PHE A 152 -14.10 -8.68 36.72
N HIS A 153 -14.52 -9.82 36.16
CA HIS A 153 -15.91 -10.23 36.22
C HIS A 153 -16.18 -10.68 37.65
N ARG A 154 -17.02 -9.92 38.35
CA ARG A 154 -17.41 -10.19 39.72
C ARG A 154 -18.52 -11.23 39.68
N ASP A 155 -18.15 -12.49 39.84
CA ASP A 155 -19.08 -13.60 40.08
C ASP A 155 -19.89 -13.39 41.37
#